data_AF-A0A504YY58-F1
#
_entry.id   AF-A0A504YY58-F1
#
_cell.length_a   1.000
_cell.length_b   1.000
_cell.length_c   1.000
_cell.angle_alpha   90.00
_cell.angle_beta   90.00
_cell.angle_gamma   90.00
#
_symmetry.space_group_name_H-M   'P 1'
#
loop_
_entity.id
_entity.type
_entity.pdbx_description
1 polymer ?
#
loop_
_entity_poly.entity_id
_entity_poly.type
_entity_poly.pdbx_seq_one_letter_code
_entity_poly.pdbx_strand_id
1 'polypeptide(L)'
;MGKFSVRVVPAQPPKKVAQKVKNYLEQLHKLRGSPNKLDIKIFRDGRPFLSDHTTVNYQAASRAISRVWQQEPDLTRDGAAMPVAIALEVSAIGA
;
A
#
# COMPACT_ATOMS: atom_id res chain seq x y z
N MET A 1 3.12 13.80 -20.63
CA MET A 1 3.64 12.91 -19.56
C MET A 1 2.47 12.18 -18.94
N GLY A 2 2.36 10.86 -19.13
CA GLY A 2 1.32 10.04 -18.49
C GLY A 2 1.68 9.72 -17.04
N LYS A 3 0.68 9.68 -16.14
CA LYS A 3 0.86 9.33 -14.73
C LYS A 3 -0.22 8.35 -14.32
N PHE A 4 0.16 7.31 -13.59
CA PHE A 4 -0.76 6.35 -13.01
C PHE A 4 -0.17 5.77 -11.72
N SER A 5 -0.98 5.02 -10.98
CA SER A 5 -0.57 4.32 -9.77
C SER A 5 -1.12 2.91 -9.76
N VAL A 6 -0.45 2.02 -9.03
CA VAL A 6 -0.91 0.66 -8.76
C VAL A 6 -1.01 0.50 -7.26
N ARG A 7 -2.21 0.22 -6.75
CA ARG A 7 -2.41 -0.16 -5.35
C ARG A 7 -1.98 -1.60 -5.17
N VAL A 8 -1.08 -1.83 -4.20
CA VAL A 8 -0.56 -3.17 -3.89
C VAL A 8 -1.19 -3.69 -2.60
N VAL A 9 -1.36 -5.01 -2.52
CA VAL A 9 -1.89 -5.73 -1.36
C VAL A 9 -0.82 -6.66 -0.77
N PRO A 10 -1.03 -7.26 0.42
CA PRO A 10 -0.08 -8.21 0.99
C PRO A 10 0.36 -9.29 -0.01
N ALA A 11 1.60 -9.77 0.15
CA ALA A 11 2.29 -10.67 -0.79
C ALA A 11 2.56 -10.10 -2.20
N GLN A 12 2.40 -8.79 -2.42
CA GLN A 12 2.85 -8.10 -3.64
C GLN A 12 4.00 -7.13 -3.35
N PRO A 13 5.28 -7.56 -3.49
CA PRO A 13 6.41 -6.68 -3.25
C PRO A 13 6.42 -5.48 -4.22
N PRO A 14 6.40 -4.22 -3.74
CA PRO A 14 6.26 -3.04 -4.59
C PRO A 14 7.28 -2.97 -5.73
N LYS A 15 8.55 -3.30 -5.44
CA LYS A 15 9.63 -3.33 -6.43
C LYS A 15 9.39 -4.36 -7.54
N LYS A 16 8.86 -5.55 -7.20
CA LYS A 16 8.54 -6.57 -8.21
C LYS A 16 7.37 -6.12 -9.09
N VAL A 17 6.35 -5.49 -8.50
CA VAL A 17 5.21 -4.94 -9.27
C VAL A 17 5.69 -3.83 -10.21
N ALA A 18 6.50 -2.90 -9.72
CA ALA A 18 7.05 -1.82 -10.53
C ALA A 18 7.91 -2.34 -11.69
N GLN A 19 8.72 -3.39 -11.46
CA GLN A 19 9.50 -4.03 -12.51
C GLN A 19 8.63 -4.69 -13.58
N LYS A 20 7.55 -5.40 -13.18
CA LYS A 20 6.60 -6.01 -14.13
C LYS A 20 5.95 -4.95 -15.02
N VAL A 21 5.52 -3.84 -14.42
CA VAL A 21 4.91 -2.72 -15.13
C VAL A 21 5.89 -2.09 -16.11
N LYS A 22 7.12 -1.83 -15.68
CA LYS A 22 8.17 -1.27 -16.53
C LYS A 22 8.45 -2.17 -17.74
N ASN A 23 8.70 -3.46 -17.50
CA ASN A 23 8.98 -4.43 -18.56
C ASN A 23 7.84 -4.50 -19.60
N TYR A 24 6.59 -4.49 -19.12
CA TYR A 24 5.43 -4.53 -20.00
C TYR A 24 5.33 -3.29 -20.90
N LEU A 25 5.53 -2.10 -20.34
CA LEU A 25 5.50 -0.85 -21.10
C LEU A 25 6.64 -0.77 -22.12
N GLU A 26 7.84 -1.21 -21.75
CA GLU A 26 8.99 -1.30 -22.67
C GLU A 26 8.73 -2.28 -23.83
N GLN A 27 8.16 -3.45 -23.52
CA GLN A 27 7.77 -4.43 -24.53
C GLN A 27 6.72 -3.87 -25.50
N LEU A 28 5.68 -3.19 -24.98
CA LEU A 28 4.65 -2.56 -25.81
C LEU A 28 5.23 -1.47 -26.71
N HIS A 29 6.15 -0.64 -26.18
CA HIS A 29 6.80 0.41 -26.96
C HIS A 29 7.64 -0.18 -28.11
N LYS A 30 8.38 -1.25 -27.83
CA LYS A 30 9.14 -1.99 -28.85
C LYS A 30 8.21 -2.56 -29.93
N LEU A 31 7.10 -3.19 -29.54
CA LEU A 31 6.12 -3.77 -30.48
C LEU A 31 5.50 -2.70 -31.39
N ARG A 32 5.28 -1.49 -30.87
CA ARG A 32 4.74 -0.36 -31.64
C ARG A 32 5.71 0.19 -32.70
N GLY A 33 7.01 -0.12 -32.62
CA GLY A 33 8.01 0.35 -33.58
C GLY A 33 8.18 1.87 -33.63
N SER A 34 7.84 2.58 -32.54
CA SER A 34 7.89 4.04 -32.51
C SER A 34 9.34 4.55 -32.44
N PRO A 35 9.73 5.57 -33.23
CA PRO A 35 11.06 6.19 -33.15
C PRO A 35 11.23 7.09 -31.92
N ASN A 36 10.16 7.38 -31.18
CA ASN A 36 10.20 8.23 -29.99
C ASN A 36 10.88 7.51 -28.81
N LYS A 37 11.53 8.27 -27.94
CA LYS A 37 12.11 7.75 -26.68
C LYS A 37 11.02 7.56 -25.63
N LEU A 38 11.04 6.41 -24.95
CA LEU A 38 10.23 6.14 -23.76
C LEU A 38 11.10 6.22 -22.51
N ASP A 39 10.72 7.05 -21.54
CA ASP A 39 11.34 7.14 -20.22
C ASP A 39 10.28 6.82 -19.14
N ILE A 40 10.61 5.91 -18.22
CA ILE A 40 9.70 5.43 -17.17
C ILE A 40 10.35 5.70 -15.81
N LYS A 41 9.71 6.57 -15.02
CA LYS A 41 10.14 6.92 -13.66
C LYS A 41 9.20 6.32 -12.62
N ILE A 42 9.77 5.64 -11.63
CA ILE A 42 9.04 5.10 -10.47
C ILE A 42 9.21 6.10 -9.33
N PHE A 43 8.11 6.72 -8.89
CA PHE A 43 8.16 7.80 -7.90
C PHE A 43 8.02 7.32 -6.45
N ARG A 44 7.20 6.30 -6.21
CA ARG A 44 6.88 5.79 -4.86
C ARG A 44 6.68 4.28 -4.92
N ASP A 45 7.23 3.57 -3.94
CA ASP A 45 7.13 2.11 -3.79
C ASP A 45 6.64 1.71 -2.39
N GLY A 46 5.57 2.37 -1.94
CA GLY A 46 4.97 2.14 -0.62
C GLY A 46 4.57 0.68 -0.40
N ARG A 47 4.96 0.12 0.76
CA ARG A 47 4.57 -1.23 1.18
C ARG A 47 3.13 -1.24 1.68
N PRO A 48 2.36 -2.31 1.40
CA PRO A 48 1.05 -2.49 2.02
C PRO A 48 1.22 -2.72 3.53
N PHE A 49 0.24 -2.28 4.31
CA PHE A 49 0.18 -2.49 5.75
C PHE A 49 -1.01 -3.38 6.09
N LEU A 50 -0.79 -4.33 7.00
CA LEU A 50 -1.81 -5.16 7.61
C LEU A 50 -1.34 -5.46 9.02
N SER A 51 -2.16 -5.16 10.01
CA SER A 51 -1.86 -5.35 11.44
C SER A 51 -2.79 -6.40 12.05
N ASP A 52 -2.37 -6.93 13.20
CA ASP A 52 -3.14 -7.88 13.98
C ASP A 52 -4.18 -7.13 14.84
N HIS A 53 -5.45 -7.34 14.50
CA HIS A 53 -6.59 -6.69 15.15
C HIS A 53 -6.91 -7.28 16.53
N THR A 54 -6.22 -8.36 16.95
CA THR A 54 -6.43 -8.98 18.27
C THR A 54 -5.61 -8.31 19.37
N THR A 55 -4.72 -7.38 19.01
CA THR A 55 -3.83 -6.68 19.96
C THR A 55 -4.58 -5.77 20.93
N VAL A 56 -3.93 -5.45 22.06
CA VAL A 56 -4.47 -4.56 23.11
C VAL A 56 -4.84 -3.18 22.57
N ASN A 57 -4.10 -2.67 21.57
CA ASN A 57 -4.36 -1.36 20.97
C ASN A 57 -5.70 -1.35 20.22
N TYR A 58 -6.02 -2.39 19.47
CA TYR A 58 -7.32 -2.52 18.79
C TYR A 58 -8.46 -2.68 19.79
N GLN A 59 -8.26 -3.50 20.82
CA GLN A 59 -9.28 -3.68 21.87
C GLN A 59 -9.58 -2.36 22.61
N ALA A 60 -8.55 -1.57 22.91
CA ALA A 60 -8.71 -0.26 23.54
C ALA A 60 -9.47 0.72 22.63
N ALA A 61 -9.12 0.75 21.34
CA ALA A 61 -9.83 1.56 20.34
C ALA A 61 -11.30 1.15 20.21
N SER A 62 -11.60 -0.16 20.14
CA SER A 62 -12.97 -0.68 20.06
C SER A 62 -13.80 -0.21 21.26
N ARG A 63 -13.29 -0.38 22.49
CA ARG A 63 -13.97 0.08 23.71
C ARG A 63 -14.23 1.59 23.71
N ALA A 64 -13.26 2.39 23.25
CA ALA A 64 -13.41 3.84 23.18
C ALA A 64 -14.49 4.25 22.17
N ILE A 65 -14.51 3.62 21.00
CA ILE A 65 -15.52 3.87 19.97
C ILE A 65 -16.90 3.46 20.49
N SER A 66 -17.08 2.23 20.95
CA SER A 66 -18.37 1.74 21.45
C SER A 66 -18.93 2.62 22.57
N ARG A 67 -18.07 3.13 23.46
CA ARG A 67 -18.48 4.06 24.53
C ARG A 67 -19.06 5.37 24.01
N VAL A 68 -18.50 5.93 22.93
CA VAL A 68 -18.93 7.24 22.41
C VAL A 68 -20.14 7.09 21.50
N TRP A 69 -20.10 6.11 20.59
CA TRP A 69 -21.10 5.95 19.53
C TRP A 69 -22.19 4.91 19.84
N GLN A 70 -22.12 4.24 21.00
CA GLN A 70 -23.09 3.24 21.47
C GLN A 70 -23.28 2.05 20.50
N GLN A 71 -22.24 1.75 19.71
CA GLN A 71 -22.22 0.68 18.73
C GLN A 71 -20.80 0.15 18.55
N GLU A 72 -20.66 -1.17 18.38
CA GLU A 72 -19.37 -1.80 18.06
C GLU A 72 -18.85 -1.34 16.68
N PRO A 73 -17.57 -0.97 16.55
CA PRO A 73 -16.99 -0.61 15.25
C PRO A 73 -16.81 -1.81 14.33
N ASP A 74 -17.00 -1.56 13.04
CA ASP A 74 -16.52 -2.46 12.01
C ASP A 74 -15.00 -2.37 11.86
N LEU A 75 -14.35 -3.53 11.78
CA LEU A 75 -12.94 -3.61 11.41
C LEU A 75 -12.80 -3.48 9.89
N THR A 76 -12.18 -2.40 9.43
CA THR A 76 -12.06 -2.08 8.01
C THR A 76 -10.60 -2.06 7.54
N ARG A 77 -10.41 -2.19 6.22
CA ARG A 77 -9.14 -1.94 5.54
C ARG A 77 -9.31 -0.76 4.60
N ASP A 78 -8.25 0.00 4.40
CA ASP A 78 -8.25 1.19 3.54
C ASP A 78 -7.36 0.99 2.29
N GLY A 79 -7.73 1.61 1.17
CA GLY A 79 -6.97 1.61 -0.08
C GLY A 79 -5.87 2.68 -0.14
N ALA A 80 -5.87 3.63 0.80
CA ALA A 80 -4.83 4.62 0.98
C ALA A 80 -3.54 3.98 1.48
N ALA A 81 -2.43 4.71 1.32
CA ALA A 81 -1.12 4.26 1.77
C ALA A 81 -0.61 5.23 2.84
N MET A 82 -0.28 4.71 4.01
CA MET A 82 0.29 5.47 5.13
C MET A 82 1.65 4.87 5.51
N PRO A 83 2.77 5.31 4.89
CA PRO A 83 4.08 4.73 5.14
C PRO A 83 4.51 4.73 6.60
N VAL A 84 4.09 5.74 7.37
CA VAL A 84 4.39 5.88 8.80
C VAL A 84 3.74 4.79 9.66
N ALA A 85 2.60 4.23 9.25
CA ALA A 85 1.89 3.20 10.03
C ALA A 85 2.76 1.95 10.24
N ILE A 86 3.54 1.57 9.22
CA ILE A 86 4.48 0.45 9.30
C ILE A 86 5.58 0.73 10.33
N ALA A 87 6.09 1.97 10.37
CA ALA A 87 7.15 2.33 11.31
C ALA A 87 6.64 2.27 12.76
N LEU A 88 5.44 2.80 13.02
CA LEU A 88 4.82 2.79 14.34
C LEU A 88 4.52 1.38 14.85
N GLU A 89 4.00 0.50 13.99
CA GLU A 89 3.72 -0.89 14.35
C GLU A 89 4.99 -1.65 14.74
N VAL A 90 6.06 -1.53 13.95
CA VAL A 90 7.33 -2.21 14.24
C VAL A 90 7.95 -1.71 15.54
N SER A 91 7.86 -0.40 15.82
CA SER A 91 8.35 0.17 17.07
C SER A 91 7.55 -0.29 18.29
N ALA A 92 6.25 -0.55 18.15
CA ALA A 92 5.39 -1.01 19.24
C ALA A 92 5.65 -2.46 19.66
N ILE A 93 6.23 -3.29 18.79
CA ILE A 93 6.55 -4.72 19.07
C ILE A 93 7.89 -4.85 19.83
N GLY A 94 8.71 -3.80 19.86
CA GLY A 94 10.02 -3.77 20.54
C GLY A 94 10.00 -3.20 21.96
N ALA A 95 8.84 -2.83 22.49
CA ALA A 95 8.62 -2.32 23.83
C ALA A 95 7.75 -3.30 24.63
#